data_AF-A0A9X1IJ69-F1
#
_entry.id   AF-A0A9X1IJ69-F1
#
_cell.length_a   1.000
_cell.length_b   1.000
_cell.length_c   1.000
_cell.angle_alpha   90.00
_cell.angle_beta   90.00
_cell.angle_gamma   90.00
#
_symmetry.space_group_name_H-M   'P 1'
#
loop_
_entity.id
_entity.type
_entity.pdbx_description
1 polymer ?
#
loop_
_entity_poly.entity_id
_entity_poly.type
_entity_poly.pdbx_seq_one_letter_code
_entity_poly.pdbx_strand_id
1 'polypeptide(L)' 'MRLFRDVAARGRPVSHAGRLGPEASAALADSVVADMFAEAVGGQATPREAAARAERRAQRIYRS' A
#
# COMPACT_ATOMS: atom_id res chain seq x y z
N MET A 1 -16.23 -18.40 -17.54
CA MET A 1 -15.87 -18.41 -16.10
C MET A 1 -16.34 -17.09 -15.47
N ARG A 2 -17.32 -17.07 -14.54
CA ARG A 2 -17.88 -15.83 -13.94
C ARG A 2 -17.43 -15.54 -12.50
N LEU A 3 -16.52 -16.37 -11.96
CA LEU A 3 -16.14 -16.38 -10.54
C LEU A 3 -15.63 -15.03 -10.01
N PHE A 4 -14.91 -14.26 -10.83
CA PHE A 4 -14.29 -13.00 -10.43
C PHE A 4 -15.14 -11.75 -10.69
N ARG A 5 -16.34 -11.90 -11.27
CA ARG A 5 -17.17 -10.76 -11.69
C ARG A 5 -17.48 -9.80 -10.54
N ASP A 6 -17.83 -10.34 -9.37
CA ASP A 6 -18.32 -9.53 -8.25
C ASP A 6 -17.28 -9.38 -7.13
N VAL A 7 -15.99 -9.67 -7.38
CA VAL A 7 -14.95 -9.59 -6.34
C VAL A 7 -14.78 -8.17 -5.83
N ALA A 8 -14.76 -7.17 -6.73
CA ALA A 8 -14.67 -5.78 -6.34
C ALA A 8 -15.90 -5.31 -5.53
N ALA A 9 -17.10 -5.76 -5.90
CA ALA A 9 -18.34 -5.40 -5.21
C ALA A 9 -18.45 -6.02 -3.80
N ARG A 10 -17.81 -7.17 -3.57
CA ARG A 10 -17.77 -7.87 -2.27
C ARG A 10 -16.57 -7.46 -1.41
N GLY A 11 -15.64 -6.68 -1.94
CA GLY A 11 -14.46 -6.22 -1.22
C GLY A 11 -14.84 -5.34 -0.04
N ARG A 12 -14.15 -5.50 1.09
CA ARG A 12 -14.29 -4.59 2.23
C ARG A 12 -13.56 -3.28 1.91
N PRO A 13 -14.06 -2.12 2.38
CA PRO A 13 -13.30 -0.89 2.33
C PRO A 13 -11.92 -1.08 2.98
N VAL A 14 -10.89 -0.62 2.27
CA VAL A 14 -9.48 -0.60 2.71
C VAL A 14 -9.17 0.61 3.60
N SER A 15 -10.13 1.51 3.79
CA SER A 15 -10.07 2.58 4.78
C SER A 15 -10.48 2.10 6.17
N HIS A 16 -9.91 2.72 7.21
CA HIS A 16 -10.28 2.43 8.60
C HIS A 16 -11.66 3.00 8.96
N ALA A 17 -11.74 4.29 9.31
CA ALA A 17 -12.98 4.98 9.67
C ALA A 17 -13.16 6.17 8.72
N GLY A 18 -13.58 5.92 7.47
CA GLY A 18 -13.85 6.98 6.50
C GLY A 18 -13.65 6.58 5.05
N ARG A 19 -13.67 7.58 4.17
CA ARG A 19 -13.28 7.44 2.75
C ARG A 19 -11.78 7.69 2.63
N LEU A 20 -11.09 6.93 1.77
CA LEU A 20 -9.68 7.21 1.47
C LEU A 20 -9.56 8.59 0.81
N GLY A 21 -8.63 9.40 1.32
CA GLY A 21 -8.16 10.61 0.63
C GLY A 21 -7.34 10.25 -0.62
N PRO A 22 -7.09 11.22 -1.51
CA PRO A 22 -6.33 10.97 -2.75
C PRO A 22 -4.91 10.47 -2.48
N GLU A 23 -4.21 11.03 -1.48
CA GLU A 23 -2.84 10.66 -1.11
C GLU A 23 -2.79 9.25 -0.52
N ALA A 24 -3.73 8.92 0.37
CA ALA A 24 -3.84 7.57 0.94
C ALA A 24 -4.18 6.53 -0.14
N SER A 25 -5.00 6.91 -1.13
CA SER A 25 -5.31 6.06 -2.29
C SER A 25 -4.09 5.85 -3.18
N ALA A 26 -3.29 6.90 -3.41
CA ALA A 26 -2.03 6.80 -4.14
C ALA A 26 -1.02 5.91 -3.41
N ALA A 27 -0.88 6.04 -2.08
CA ALA A 27 0.00 5.18 -1.29
C ALA A 27 -0.41 3.70 -1.32
N LEU A 28 -1.72 3.42 -1.38
CA LEU A 28 -2.23 2.06 -1.57
C LEU A 28 -1.95 1.55 -2.98
N ALA A 29 -2.19 2.38 -4.01
CA ALA A 29 -1.94 2.01 -5.41
C ALA A 29 -0.47 1.70 -5.67
N ASP A 30 0.44 2.48 -5.08
CA ASP A 30 1.89 2.28 -5.12
C ASP A 30 2.38 1.13 -4.21
N SER A 31 1.46 0.42 -3.52
CA SER A 31 1.76 -0.73 -2.68
C SER A 31 2.86 -0.48 -1.63
N VAL A 32 2.94 0.75 -1.10
CA VAL A 32 4.09 1.25 -0.31
C VAL A 32 4.45 0.31 0.85
N VAL A 33 3.45 -0.15 1.60
CA VAL A 33 3.65 -1.03 2.77
C VAL A 33 3.89 -2.49 2.38
N ALA A 34 3.22 -2.98 1.33
CA ALA A 34 3.37 -4.36 0.89
C ALA A 34 4.77 -4.61 0.34
N ASP A 35 5.30 -3.68 -0.45
CA ASP A 35 6.66 -3.75 -0.96
C ASP A 35 7.69 -3.61 0.16
N MET A 36 7.45 -2.71 1.12
CA MET A 36 8.30 -2.60 2.32
C MET A 36 8.42 -3.95 3.03
N PHE A 37 7.29 -4.63 3.21
CA PHE A 37 7.24 -5.92 3.88
C PHE A 37 7.97 -6.98 3.06
N ALA A 38 7.72 -7.04 1.75
CA ALA A 38 8.40 -7.95 0.84
C ALA A 38 9.92 -7.76 0.82
N GLU A 39 10.41 -6.51 0.79
CA GLU A 39 11.84 -6.19 0.88
C GLU A 39 12.46 -6.72 2.18
N ALA A 40 11.77 -6.52 3.31
CA ALA A 40 12.26 -6.92 4.63
C ALA A 40 12.28 -8.44 4.81
N VAL A 41 11.19 -9.15 4.47
CA VAL A 41 11.12 -10.61 4.65
C VAL A 41 11.87 -11.38 3.57
N GLY A 42 12.04 -10.80 2.38
CA GLY A 42 12.79 -11.37 1.27
C GLY A 42 14.30 -11.15 1.35
N GLY A 43 14.80 -10.52 2.43
CA GLY A 43 16.23 -10.30 2.66
C GLY A 43 16.89 -9.27 1.72
N GLN A 44 16.11 -8.47 0.99
CA GLN A 44 16.63 -7.43 0.09
C GLN A 44 17.15 -6.20 0.84
N ALA A 45 16.65 -6.00 2.06
CA ALA A 45 17.04 -4.94 2.97
C ALA A 45 16.74 -5.37 4.41
N THR A 46 17.43 -4.76 5.38
CA THR A 46 17.02 -4.90 6.78
C THR A 46 15.62 -4.29 6.98
N PRO A 47 14.84 -4.71 7.99
CA PRO A 47 13.53 -4.12 8.26
C PRO A 47 13.57 -2.59 8.42
N ARG A 48 14.64 -2.05 9.03
CA ARG A 48 14.83 -0.61 9.21
C ARG A 48 15.06 0.11 7.88
N GLU A 49 15.87 -0.46 6.99
CA GLU A 49 16.14 0.14 5.67
C GLU A 49 14.91 0.09 4.76
N ALA A 50 14.17 -1.03 4.77
CA ALA A 50 12.94 -1.18 4.02
C ALA A 50 11.89 -0.14 4.48
N ALA A 51 11.72 0.02 5.80
CA ALA A 51 10.85 1.05 6.37
C ALA A 51 11.27 2.47 5.94
N ALA A 52 12.57 2.80 5.98
CA ALA A 52 13.06 4.11 5.54
C ALA A 52 12.85 4.36 4.03
N ARG A 53 12.94 3.32 3.19
CA ARG A 53 12.63 3.43 1.75
C ARG A 53 11.14 3.67 1.52
N ALA A 54 10.28 2.97 2.24
CA ALA A 54 8.84 3.15 2.17
C ALA A 54 8.41 4.54 2.67
N GLU A 55 9.03 5.03 3.74
CA GLU A 55 8.82 6.39 4.24
C GLU A 55 9.12 7.44 3.16
N ARG A 56 10.25 7.33 2.46
CA ARG A 56 10.60 8.26 1.36
C ARG A 56 9.55 8.24 0.24
N ARG A 57 9.02 7.06 -0.10
CA ARG A 57 7.94 6.91 -1.09
C ARG A 57 6.66 7.60 -0.61
N ALA A 58 6.25 7.37 0.65
CA ALA A 58 5.10 8.02 1.26
C ALA A 58 5.27 9.55 1.32
N GLN A 59 6.41 10.05 1.77
CA GLN A 59 6.70 11.48 1.83
C GLN A 59 6.62 12.18 0.47
N ARG A 60 6.88 11.47 -0.64
CA ARG A 60 6.69 12.03 -1.99
C ARG A 60 5.20 12.20 -2.31
N ILE A 61 4.38 11.22 -1.95
CA ILE A 61 2.93 11.22 -2.18
C ILE A 61 2.23 12.29 -1.33
N TYR A 62 2.64 12.44 -0.07
CA TYR A 62 2.03 13.42 0.83
C TYR A 62 2.56 14.85 0.67
N ARG A 63 3.47 15.09 -0.28
CA ARG A 63 3.97 16.43 -0.65
C ARG A 63 3.30 17.00 -1.90
N SER A 64 2.54 16.20 -2.65
CA SER A 64 1.87 16.62 -3.89
C SER A 64 0.53 17.26 -3.64
#